data_AF-A8U4J4-F1
#
_entry.id   AF-A8U4J4-F1
#
_cell.length_a   1.000
_cell.length_b   1.000
_cell.length_c   1.000
_cell.angle_alpha   90.00
_cell.angle_beta   90.00
_cell.angle_gamma   90.00
#
_symmetry.space_group_name_H-M   'P 1'
#
loop_
_entity.id
_entity.type
_entity.pdbx_description
1 polymer ?
#
loop_
_entity_poly.entity_id
_entity_poly.type
_entity_poly.pdbx_seq_one_letter_code
_entity_poly.pdbx_strand_id
1 'polypeptide(L)'
;MSDAYAQSLEFSVDGQEPDTFTVFRTRGREAISELFRFEIETVSGNADLATGRIVGQSASLTVGRLGQSRKIHGMVERLELQGITPQGDYIYRAVLVPRLHKLALTRQNQIHGTTAEMSVREVLNDELTAAALHGVPAAKLSGRLGLNDFELRLTHAYPMRDYIVQYDESDFAFISRLCEHYGIFYFFVHENSRDAVVFGDSRFRIAPTLEGSCFRPFFTHS
;
A
#
# COMPACT_ATOMS: atom_id res chain seq x y z
N MET A 1 -5.65 -11.95 36.42
CA MET A 1 -6.25 -12.67 35.29
C MET A 1 -6.07 -11.79 34.06
N SER A 2 -5.00 -12.00 33.30
CA SER A 2 -4.68 -11.16 32.15
C SER A 2 -5.70 -11.40 31.04
N ASP A 3 -6.23 -10.32 30.50
CA ASP A 3 -7.32 -10.32 29.54
C ASP A 3 -6.85 -10.93 28.21
N ALA A 4 -6.98 -12.24 28.07
CA ALA A 4 -6.50 -13.02 26.92
C ALA A 4 -7.24 -12.68 25.61
N TYR A 5 -8.23 -11.79 25.66
CA TYR A 5 -9.02 -11.33 24.52
C TYR A 5 -8.82 -9.84 24.19
N ALA A 6 -7.96 -9.12 24.92
CA ALA A 6 -7.69 -7.72 24.63
C ALA A 6 -7.05 -7.57 23.24
N GLN A 7 -7.75 -6.86 22.36
CA GLN A 7 -7.21 -6.44 21.07
C GLN A 7 -6.33 -5.21 21.32
N SER A 8 -5.03 -5.31 21.02
CA SER A 8 -4.16 -4.12 21.05
C SER A 8 -4.16 -3.45 19.67
N LEU A 9 -4.24 -2.14 19.66
CA LEU A 9 -4.22 -1.31 18.46
C LEU A 9 -3.23 -0.18 18.67
N GLU A 10 -2.20 -0.14 17.83
CA GLU A 10 -1.20 0.94 17.85
C GLU A 10 -1.08 1.51 16.45
N PHE A 11 -1.14 2.83 16.33
CA PHE A 11 -0.95 3.52 15.07
C PHE A 11 0.16 4.54 15.21
N SER A 12 1.19 4.41 14.39
CA SER A 12 2.31 5.34 14.35
C SER A 12 2.48 5.92 12.96
N VAL A 13 2.83 7.20 12.92
CA VAL A 13 3.11 7.95 11.69
C VAL A 13 4.53 8.47 11.79
N ASP A 14 5.29 8.37 10.70
CA ASP A 14 6.65 8.88 10.65
C ASP A 14 6.67 10.41 10.85
N GLY A 15 7.61 10.89 11.67
CA GLY A 15 7.69 12.29 12.08
C GLY A 15 6.67 12.74 13.13
N GLN A 16 5.91 11.84 13.75
CA GLN A 16 5.08 12.11 14.93
C GLN A 16 5.58 11.29 16.14
N GLU A 17 5.33 11.78 17.36
CA GLU A 17 5.65 11.02 18.56
C GLU A 17 4.78 9.73 18.62
N PRO A 18 5.31 8.59 19.11
CA PRO A 18 4.60 7.31 19.10
C PRO A 18 3.23 7.36 19.82
N ASP A 19 3.10 8.16 20.87
CA ASP A 19 1.90 8.28 21.69
C ASP A 19 0.94 9.38 21.22
N THR A 20 1.19 9.97 20.03
CA THR A 20 0.35 11.04 19.48
C THR A 20 -1.08 10.58 19.20
N PHE A 21 -1.23 9.31 18.77
CA PHE A 21 -2.51 8.75 18.35
C PHE A 21 -2.89 7.55 19.21
N THR A 22 -3.96 7.70 20.00
CA THR A 22 -4.57 6.57 20.70
C THR A 22 -5.68 5.98 19.84
N VAL A 23 -5.52 4.74 19.36
CA VAL A 23 -6.49 4.07 18.48
C VAL A 23 -7.61 3.46 19.30
N PHE A 24 -8.87 3.75 18.94
CA PHE A 24 -10.04 3.13 19.58
C PHE A 24 -10.88 2.30 18.61
N ARG A 25 -10.76 2.51 17.30
CA ARG A 25 -11.46 1.71 16.29
C ARG A 25 -10.63 1.58 15.02
N THR A 26 -10.65 0.40 14.43
CA THR A 26 -10.06 0.15 13.11
C THR A 26 -10.99 -0.68 12.25
N ARG A 27 -11.00 -0.39 10.95
CA ARG A 27 -11.71 -1.16 9.94
C ARG A 27 -10.81 -1.33 8.74
N GLY A 28 -10.52 -2.57 8.38
CA GLY A 28 -9.61 -2.92 7.30
C GLY A 28 -10.26 -3.76 6.21
N ARG A 29 -9.80 -3.58 4.97
CA ARG A 29 -10.03 -4.50 3.85
C ARG A 29 -8.69 -4.84 3.21
N GLU A 30 -8.48 -6.14 2.99
CA GLU A 30 -7.34 -6.70 2.26
C GLU A 30 -7.84 -7.79 1.33
N ALA A 31 -7.35 -7.80 0.09
CA ALA A 31 -7.67 -8.79 -0.92
C ALA A 31 -6.47 -8.99 -1.86
N ILE A 32 -6.43 -10.15 -2.51
CA ILE A 32 -5.45 -10.41 -3.57
C ILE A 32 -5.79 -9.50 -4.75
N SER A 33 -4.76 -8.91 -5.36
CA SER A 33 -4.90 -7.98 -6.48
C SER A 33 -5.77 -6.76 -6.16
N GLU A 34 -5.84 -6.33 -4.90
CA GLU A 34 -6.51 -5.10 -4.48
C GLU A 34 -5.61 -4.31 -3.53
N LEU A 35 -5.65 -2.97 -3.61
CA LEU A 35 -4.99 -2.12 -2.63
C LEU A 35 -5.67 -2.29 -1.28
N PHE A 36 -4.91 -2.65 -0.23
CA PHE A 36 -5.49 -2.66 1.10
C PHE A 36 -5.88 -1.25 1.54
N ARG A 37 -6.89 -1.16 2.41
CA ARG A 37 -7.33 0.10 3.01
C ARG A 37 -7.71 -0.14 4.45
N PHE A 38 -7.10 0.62 5.36
CA PHE A 38 -7.47 0.63 6.77
C PHE A 38 -7.93 2.02 7.18
N GLU A 39 -9.18 2.12 7.63
CA GLU A 39 -9.72 3.28 8.31
C GLU A 39 -9.43 3.13 9.80
N ILE A 40 -8.77 4.13 10.37
CA ILE A 40 -8.26 4.13 11.73
C ILE A 40 -8.82 5.36 12.42
N GLU A 41 -9.55 5.14 13.50
CA GLU A 41 -10.06 6.22 14.32
C GLU A 41 -9.26 6.33 15.60
N THR A 42 -8.78 7.54 15.83
CA THR A 42 -7.79 7.87 16.84
C THR A 42 -8.25 9.07 17.64
N VAL A 43 -7.89 9.11 18.91
CA VAL A 43 -7.96 10.29 19.76
C VAL A 43 -6.55 10.83 19.94
N SER A 44 -6.39 12.15 19.87
CA SER A 44 -5.15 12.84 20.18
C SER A 44 -5.43 14.05 21.07
N GLY A 45 -4.58 14.29 22.06
CA GLY A 45 -4.62 15.53 22.85
C GLY A 45 -4.08 16.74 22.08
N ASN A 46 -3.55 16.56 20.87
CA ASN A 46 -2.96 17.62 20.08
C ASN A 46 -3.95 18.19 19.03
N ALA A 47 -4.29 19.47 19.20
CA ALA A 47 -5.12 20.25 18.28
C ALA A 47 -4.38 20.66 17.00
N ASP A 48 -3.07 20.87 17.11
CA ASP A 48 -2.21 21.49 16.08
C ASP A 48 -1.49 20.45 15.23
N LEU A 49 -2.09 19.28 15.03
CA LEU A 49 -1.55 18.30 14.10
C LEU A 49 -1.60 18.91 12.70
N ALA A 50 -0.43 19.24 12.16
CA ALA A 50 -0.26 19.75 10.80
C ALA A 50 -0.65 18.65 9.80
N THR A 51 -1.94 18.51 9.56
CA THR A 51 -2.58 17.38 8.88
C THR A 51 -2.01 17.19 7.48
N GLY A 52 -1.74 18.29 6.78
CA GLY A 52 -1.11 18.29 5.45
C GLY A 52 0.34 17.80 5.44
N ARG A 53 1.07 17.82 6.57
CA ARG A 53 2.42 17.23 6.67
C ARG A 53 2.38 15.72 6.95
N ILE A 54 1.28 15.24 7.53
CA ILE A 54 1.07 13.82 7.86
C ILE A 54 0.58 13.04 6.63
N VAL A 55 -0.27 13.64 5.79
CA VAL A 55 -0.69 13.02 4.53
C VAL A 55 0.54 12.75 3.65
N GLY A 56 0.62 11.52 3.13
CA GLY A 56 1.74 11.02 2.34
C GLY A 56 2.89 10.43 3.16
N GLN A 57 2.91 10.59 4.49
CA GLN A 57 3.95 10.00 5.33
C GLN A 57 3.77 8.49 5.47
N SER A 58 4.89 7.81 5.68
CA SER A 58 4.90 6.40 6.05
C SER A 58 4.22 6.22 7.41
N ALA A 59 3.40 5.19 7.54
CA ALA A 59 2.71 4.89 8.78
C ALA A 59 2.61 3.38 8.99
N SER A 60 2.38 2.98 10.24
CA SER A 60 2.17 1.58 10.58
C SER A 60 1.01 1.40 11.56
N LEU A 61 0.23 0.35 11.30
CA LEU A 61 -0.82 -0.12 12.18
C LEU A 61 -0.41 -1.49 12.75
N THR A 62 -0.26 -1.57 14.07
CA THR A 62 -0.08 -2.84 14.77
C THR A 62 -1.43 -3.29 15.31
N VAL A 63 -1.84 -4.51 14.94
CA VAL A 63 -3.04 -5.17 15.46
C VAL A 63 -2.63 -6.41 16.24
N GLY A 64 -2.84 -6.39 17.55
CA GLY A 64 -2.65 -7.55 18.42
C GLY A 64 -3.97 -8.27 18.69
N ARG A 65 -3.97 -9.61 18.62
CA ARG A 65 -5.10 -10.46 18.97
C ARG A 65 -4.61 -11.82 19.45
N LEU A 66 -5.14 -12.31 20.57
CA LEU A 66 -4.85 -13.65 21.12
C LEU A 66 -3.33 -13.92 21.27
N GLY A 67 -2.56 -12.93 21.71
CA GLY A 67 -1.11 -13.05 21.89
C GLY A 67 -0.27 -13.01 20.62
N GLN A 68 -0.89 -12.82 19.45
CA GLN A 68 -0.21 -12.57 18.17
C GLN A 68 -0.34 -11.10 17.78
N SER A 69 0.72 -10.48 17.27
CA SER A 69 0.67 -9.14 16.70
C SER A 69 1.02 -9.18 15.21
N ARG A 70 0.28 -8.42 14.41
CA ARG A 70 0.56 -8.19 13.00
C ARG A 70 0.79 -6.70 12.80
N LYS A 71 1.92 -6.35 12.19
CA LYS A 71 2.24 -4.99 11.81
C LYS A 71 1.97 -4.80 10.31
N ILE A 72 1.20 -3.77 9.99
CA ILE A 72 0.82 -3.39 8.64
C ILE A 72 1.51 -2.06 8.36
N HIS A 73 2.35 -2.04 7.34
CA HIS A 73 3.05 -0.84 6.88
C HIS A 73 2.32 -0.25 5.69
N GLY A 74 2.40 1.07 5.54
CA GLY A 74 1.83 1.78 4.40
C GLY A 74 2.09 3.28 4.49
N MET A 75 1.19 4.04 3.89
CA MET A 75 1.21 5.49 3.79
C MET A 75 -0.14 6.06 4.25
N VAL A 76 -0.13 7.23 4.88
CA VAL A 76 -1.36 7.97 5.20
C VAL A 76 -1.92 8.60 3.93
N GLU A 77 -3.03 8.11 3.42
CA GLU A 77 -3.76 8.75 2.31
C GLU A 77 -4.46 10.02 2.76
N ARG A 78 -5.06 9.97 3.94
CA ARG A 78 -6.00 10.97 4.43
C ARG A 78 -5.96 11.01 5.94
N LEU A 79 -6.03 12.21 6.51
CA LEU A 79 -6.22 12.44 7.93
C LEU A 79 -7.24 13.58 8.07
N GLU A 80 -8.31 13.34 8.82
CA GLU A 80 -9.42 14.30 8.97
C GLU A 80 -9.80 14.44 10.44
N LEU A 81 -9.97 15.68 10.90
CA LEU A 81 -10.58 15.96 12.20
C LEU A 81 -12.10 15.70 12.11
N GLN A 82 -12.60 14.75 12.89
CA GLN A 82 -14.02 14.39 12.94
C GLN A 82 -14.77 15.15 14.04
N GLY A 83 -14.09 15.55 15.11
CA GLY A 83 -14.71 16.26 16.22
C GLY A 83 -13.82 16.34 17.44
N ILE A 84 -14.42 16.77 18.55
CA ILE A 84 -13.76 16.95 19.84
C ILE A 84 -14.56 16.16 20.88
N THR A 85 -13.88 15.39 21.74
CA THR A 85 -14.51 14.67 22.85
C THR A 85 -14.98 15.68 23.91
N PRO A 86 -15.93 15.29 24.80
CA PRO A 86 -16.31 16.13 25.93
C PRO A 86 -15.14 16.49 26.86
N GLN A 87 -14.06 15.70 26.85
CA GLN A 87 -12.85 15.93 27.63
C GLN A 87 -11.88 16.93 26.95
N GLY A 88 -12.17 17.36 25.72
CA GLY A 88 -11.36 18.29 24.95
C GLY A 88 -10.34 17.65 24.01
N ASP A 89 -10.36 16.33 23.86
CA ASP A 89 -9.45 15.62 22.94
C ASP A 89 -9.98 15.63 21.50
N TYR A 90 -9.08 15.55 20.53
CA TYR A 90 -9.42 15.63 19.11
C TYR A 90 -9.57 14.23 18.52
N ILE A 91 -10.70 13.99 17.86
CA ILE A 91 -10.99 12.73 17.17
C ILE A 91 -10.53 12.86 15.73
N TYR A 92 -9.53 12.09 15.34
CA TYR A 92 -9.04 12.02 13.97
C TYR A 92 -9.42 10.69 13.31
N ARG A 93 -9.72 10.76 12.01
CA ARG A 93 -9.85 9.58 11.14
C ARG A 93 -8.70 9.57 10.16
N ALA A 94 -7.82 8.59 10.29
CA ALA A 94 -6.73 8.32 9.37
C ALA A 94 -7.09 7.19 8.40
N VAL A 95 -6.59 7.28 7.18
CA VAL A 95 -6.69 6.20 6.19
C VAL A 95 -5.27 5.75 5.83
N LEU A 96 -4.98 4.48 6.10
CA LEU A 96 -3.73 3.81 5.74
C LEU A 96 -3.91 2.97 4.48
N VAL A 97 -3.06 3.19 3.49
CA VAL A 97 -3.04 2.51 2.18
C VAL A 97 -1.62 2.06 1.83
N PRO A 98 -1.43 1.10 0.90
CA PRO A 98 -0.09 0.76 0.41
C PRO A 98 0.55 1.94 -0.32
N ARG A 99 1.88 1.95 -0.40
CA ARG A 99 2.63 2.92 -1.21
C ARG A 99 2.31 2.81 -2.70
N LEU A 100 1.87 1.64 -3.17
CA LEU A 100 1.37 1.43 -4.53
C LEU A 100 0.17 2.34 -4.86
N HIS A 101 -0.58 2.81 -3.85
CA HIS A 101 -1.71 3.74 -4.04
C HIS A 101 -1.30 5.05 -4.72
N LYS A 102 -0.03 5.48 -4.63
CA LYS A 102 0.45 6.67 -5.35
C LYS A 102 0.22 6.58 -6.87
N LEU A 103 0.27 5.37 -7.44
CA LEU A 103 0.00 5.12 -8.87
C LEU A 103 -1.48 5.25 -9.23
N ALA A 104 -2.39 5.26 -8.24
CA ALA A 104 -3.80 5.55 -8.46
C ALA A 104 -4.09 7.06 -8.52
N LEU A 105 -3.14 7.90 -8.10
CA LEU A 105 -3.26 9.37 -8.08
C LEU A 105 -2.73 10.04 -9.35
N THR A 106 -2.12 9.26 -10.24
CA THR A 106 -1.59 9.72 -11.53
C THR A 106 -2.51 9.28 -12.67
N ARG A 107 -2.46 9.99 -13.80
CA ARG A 107 -3.17 9.61 -15.04
C ARG A 107 -2.32 10.01 -16.23
N GLN A 108 -2.11 9.08 -17.16
CA GLN A 108 -1.18 9.27 -18.27
C GLN A 108 -1.72 8.64 -19.56
N ASN A 109 -1.21 9.14 -20.69
CA ASN A 109 -1.40 8.55 -22.01
C ASN A 109 -0.02 8.19 -22.54
N GLN A 110 0.26 6.90 -22.68
CA GLN A 110 1.58 6.41 -23.07
C GLN A 110 1.46 5.18 -23.98
N ILE A 111 2.44 5.04 -24.87
CA ILE A 111 2.59 3.86 -25.73
C ILE A 111 3.94 3.24 -25.41
N HIS A 112 3.93 1.95 -25.06
CA HIS A 112 5.11 1.12 -24.84
C HIS A 112 5.29 0.18 -26.04
N GLY A 113 6.53 -0.24 -26.28
CA GLY A 113 6.86 -1.15 -27.39
C GLY A 113 7.25 -0.47 -28.71
N THR A 114 7.10 0.86 -28.84
CA THR A 114 7.30 1.56 -30.13
C THR A 114 8.74 1.60 -30.61
N THR A 115 9.72 1.61 -29.69
CA THR A 115 11.16 1.70 -30.01
C THR A 115 11.80 0.32 -30.03
N ALA A 116 11.33 -0.60 -29.20
CA ALA A 116 11.74 -1.99 -29.11
C ALA A 116 10.57 -2.79 -28.54
N GLU A 117 10.39 -4.04 -28.97
CA GLU A 117 9.36 -4.89 -28.40
C GLU A 117 9.59 -5.08 -26.89
N MET A 118 8.52 -5.03 -26.10
CA MET A 118 8.58 -5.17 -24.65
C MET A 118 7.64 -6.28 -24.19
N SER A 119 8.10 -7.00 -23.17
CA SER A 119 7.28 -7.94 -22.41
C SER A 119 6.49 -7.20 -21.32
N VAL A 120 5.40 -7.81 -20.84
CA VAL A 120 4.65 -7.26 -19.69
C VAL A 120 5.53 -7.09 -18.46
N ARG A 121 6.57 -7.93 -18.28
CA ARG A 121 7.53 -7.80 -17.18
C ARG A 121 8.29 -6.49 -17.26
N GLU A 122 8.76 -6.12 -18.45
CA GLU A 122 9.50 -4.87 -18.67
C GLU A 122 8.59 -3.66 -18.50
N VAL A 123 7.36 -3.72 -19.05
CA VAL A 123 6.37 -2.65 -18.85
C VAL A 123 6.04 -2.46 -17.37
N LEU A 124 5.77 -3.54 -16.62
CA LEU A 124 5.53 -3.47 -15.18
C LEU A 124 6.73 -2.88 -14.44
N ASN A 125 7.94 -3.33 -14.76
CA ASN A 125 9.15 -2.80 -14.13
C ASN A 125 9.31 -1.30 -14.39
N ASP A 126 9.08 -0.85 -15.62
CA ASP A 126 9.23 0.56 -16.01
C ASP A 126 8.17 1.46 -15.35
N GLU A 127 6.93 0.98 -15.29
CA GLU A 127 5.82 1.66 -14.63
C GLU A 127 6.00 1.79 -13.12
N LEU A 128 6.56 0.76 -12.47
CA LEU A 128 6.81 0.75 -11.03
C LEU A 128 8.02 1.61 -10.64
N THR A 129 9.09 1.63 -11.45
CA THR A 129 10.40 2.24 -11.11
C THR A 129 10.61 3.68 -11.61
N ALA A 130 9.71 4.19 -12.47
CA ALA A 130 9.85 5.48 -13.16
C ALA A 130 10.87 5.53 -14.31
N ALA A 131 11.27 4.39 -14.88
CA ALA A 131 12.14 4.36 -16.06
C ALA A 131 11.45 4.89 -17.33
N ALA A 132 10.11 4.87 -17.38
CA ALA A 132 9.32 5.27 -18.55
C ALA A 132 9.15 6.79 -18.75
N LEU A 133 9.59 7.65 -17.81
CA LEU A 133 9.59 9.09 -18.09
C LEU A 133 10.73 9.42 -19.05
N HIS A 134 10.40 9.52 -20.33
CA HIS A 134 11.23 10.04 -21.42
C HIS A 134 12.18 11.17 -20.99
N GLY A 135 13.40 10.82 -20.54
CA GLY A 135 14.47 11.76 -20.24
C GLY A 135 14.39 12.51 -18.90
N VAL A 136 13.50 12.16 -17.97
CA VAL A 136 13.49 12.78 -16.63
C VAL A 136 14.10 11.80 -15.62
N PRO A 137 15.19 12.16 -14.92
CA PRO A 137 15.77 11.28 -13.90
C PRO A 137 14.72 10.95 -12.83
N ALA A 138 14.53 9.65 -12.60
CA ALA A 138 13.60 9.04 -11.63
C ALA A 138 13.66 9.65 -10.21
N ALA A 139 14.72 10.40 -9.91
CA ALA A 139 14.95 11.09 -8.65
C ALA A 139 14.07 12.34 -8.41
N LYS A 140 13.27 12.84 -9.38
CA LYS A 140 12.49 14.09 -9.19
C LYS A 140 10.97 13.98 -9.33
N LEU A 141 10.40 12.84 -9.73
CA LEU A 141 8.95 12.66 -9.71
C LEU A 141 8.55 11.80 -8.51
N SER A 142 8.30 12.46 -7.38
CA SER A 142 8.05 11.94 -6.02
C SER A 142 6.92 10.89 -5.84
N GLY A 143 6.38 10.31 -6.92
CA GLY A 143 5.19 9.44 -6.90
C GLY A 143 5.46 7.94 -7.02
N ARG A 144 6.55 7.49 -7.64
CA ARG A 144 6.74 6.07 -7.98
C ARG A 144 7.46 5.26 -6.88
N LEU A 145 7.51 3.94 -7.03
CA LEU A 145 8.01 2.99 -6.02
C LEU A 145 9.54 2.86 -6.11
N GLY A 146 10.22 2.72 -4.97
CA GLY A 146 11.64 2.39 -4.95
C GLY A 146 11.87 0.93 -5.38
N LEU A 147 13.12 0.60 -5.77
CA LEU A 147 13.49 -0.77 -6.19
C LEU A 147 13.22 -1.84 -5.11
N ASN A 148 13.17 -1.43 -3.84
CA ASN A 148 12.90 -2.33 -2.70
C ASN A 148 11.42 -2.35 -2.30
N ASP A 149 10.55 -1.65 -3.02
CA ASP A 149 9.12 -1.52 -2.69
C ASP A 149 8.25 -2.47 -3.52
N PHE A 150 8.84 -3.22 -4.45
CA PHE A 150 8.15 -4.25 -5.21
C PHE A 150 9.06 -5.44 -5.53
N GLU A 151 8.45 -6.57 -5.85
CA GLU A 151 9.13 -7.78 -6.30
C GLU A 151 8.35 -8.44 -7.44
N LEU A 152 9.04 -8.81 -8.53
CA LEU A 152 8.44 -9.53 -9.66
C LEU A 152 8.82 -11.02 -9.59
N ARG A 153 7.97 -11.84 -8.96
CA ARG A 153 8.12 -13.31 -8.87
C ARG A 153 7.45 -14.02 -10.04
N LEU A 154 7.71 -13.55 -11.26
CA LEU A 154 7.11 -14.07 -12.48
C LEU A 154 7.95 -15.23 -13.04
N THR A 155 7.30 -16.33 -13.42
CA THR A 155 7.93 -17.56 -13.92
C THR A 155 7.61 -17.83 -15.40
N HIS A 156 6.49 -17.34 -15.90
CA HIS A 156 6.11 -17.52 -17.29
C HIS A 156 6.97 -16.64 -18.21
N ALA A 157 7.18 -17.14 -19.43
CA ALA A 157 7.65 -16.34 -20.54
C ALA A 157 6.44 -15.61 -21.14
N TYR A 158 6.49 -14.27 -21.15
CA TYR A 158 5.44 -13.44 -21.72
C TYR A 158 5.77 -13.08 -23.17
N PRO A 159 4.78 -13.03 -24.07
CA PRO A 159 5.02 -12.63 -25.44
C PRO A 159 5.53 -11.18 -25.49
N MET A 160 6.51 -10.94 -26.36
CA MET A 160 6.95 -9.61 -26.69
C MET A 160 5.87 -8.89 -27.49
N ARG A 161 5.69 -7.60 -27.23
CA ARG A 161 4.73 -6.72 -27.90
C ARG A 161 5.41 -5.44 -28.33
N ASP A 162 5.17 -5.05 -29.57
CA ASP A 162 5.54 -3.77 -30.18
C ASP A 162 4.55 -2.63 -29.86
N TYR A 163 3.37 -2.98 -29.32
CA TYR A 163 2.33 -1.99 -29.06
C TYR A 163 1.50 -2.31 -27.81
N ILE A 164 1.77 -1.60 -26.72
CA ILE A 164 0.98 -1.62 -25.49
C ILE A 164 0.60 -0.18 -25.15
N VAL A 165 -0.69 0.11 -25.06
CA VAL A 165 -1.20 1.47 -24.81
C VAL A 165 -1.75 1.57 -23.40
N GLN A 166 -1.35 2.63 -22.69
CA GLN A 166 -2.06 3.22 -21.56
C GLN A 166 -2.84 4.43 -22.09
N TYR A 167 -4.17 4.41 -22.00
CA TYR A 167 -5.01 5.50 -22.51
C TYR A 167 -6.09 5.88 -21.51
N ASP A 168 -6.03 7.13 -21.08
CA ASP A 168 -6.97 7.77 -20.15
C ASP A 168 -7.22 6.93 -18.88
N GLU A 169 -6.18 6.28 -18.37
CA GLU A 169 -6.24 5.45 -17.17
C GLU A 169 -5.08 5.79 -16.22
N SER A 170 -5.27 5.52 -14.93
CA SER A 170 -4.20 5.70 -13.94
C SER A 170 -3.12 4.66 -14.11
N ASP A 171 -1.90 4.95 -13.66
CA ASP A 171 -0.78 4.00 -13.74
C ASP A 171 -1.14 2.69 -13.00
N PHE A 172 -1.86 2.82 -11.88
CA PHE A 172 -2.40 1.66 -11.16
C PHE A 172 -3.44 0.89 -12.00
N ALA A 173 -4.40 1.57 -12.62
CA ALA A 173 -5.42 0.90 -13.45
C ALA A 173 -4.79 0.17 -14.64
N PHE A 174 -3.78 0.78 -15.27
CA PHE A 174 -2.99 0.17 -16.33
C PHE A 174 -2.28 -1.10 -15.86
N ILE A 175 -1.54 -1.02 -14.75
CA ILE A 175 -0.87 -2.17 -14.13
C ILE A 175 -1.88 -3.27 -13.80
N SER A 176 -2.99 -2.94 -13.13
CA SER A 176 -4.03 -3.91 -12.78
C SER A 176 -4.60 -4.59 -14.02
N ARG A 177 -4.90 -3.83 -15.08
CA ARG A 177 -5.40 -4.37 -16.36
C ARG A 177 -4.39 -5.31 -17.04
N LEU A 178 -3.10 -4.95 -17.05
CA LEU A 178 -2.05 -5.81 -17.56
C LEU A 178 -1.92 -7.09 -16.73
N CYS A 179 -1.94 -6.96 -15.41
CA CYS A 179 -1.87 -8.09 -14.49
C CYS A 179 -3.01 -9.08 -14.74
N GLU A 180 -4.25 -8.59 -14.81
CA GLU A 180 -5.42 -9.41 -15.11
C GLU A 180 -5.31 -10.11 -16.47
N HIS A 181 -4.89 -9.38 -17.52
CA HIS A 181 -4.76 -9.94 -18.86
C HIS A 181 -3.74 -11.09 -18.95
N TYR A 182 -2.63 -10.98 -18.22
CA TYR A 182 -1.54 -11.95 -18.25
C TYR A 182 -1.60 -12.97 -17.11
N GLY A 183 -2.66 -12.97 -16.29
CA GLY A 183 -2.82 -13.92 -15.17
C GLY A 183 -1.86 -13.68 -14.01
N ILE A 184 -1.38 -12.45 -13.86
CA ILE A 184 -0.52 -12.01 -12.77
C ILE A 184 -1.40 -11.50 -11.63
N PHE A 185 -1.17 -12.01 -10.42
CA PHE A 185 -1.77 -11.49 -9.21
C PHE A 185 -0.73 -10.74 -8.38
N TYR A 186 -1.18 -9.90 -7.44
CA TYR A 186 -0.28 -9.28 -6.49
C TYR A 186 -0.82 -9.29 -5.06
N PHE A 187 0.09 -9.21 -4.10
CA PHE A 187 -0.20 -9.11 -2.67
C PHE A 187 0.85 -8.28 -1.97
N PHE A 188 0.58 -7.87 -0.73
CA PHE A 188 1.48 -7.02 0.05
C PHE A 188 2.17 -7.81 1.15
N VAL A 189 3.47 -7.57 1.29
CA VAL A 189 4.31 -8.09 2.37
C VAL A 189 4.80 -6.91 3.20
N HIS A 190 4.80 -7.07 4.52
CA HIS A 190 5.18 -6.02 5.47
C HIS A 190 6.45 -6.43 6.20
N GLU A 191 7.59 -5.90 5.76
CA GLU A 191 8.92 -6.25 6.28
C GLU A 191 9.78 -4.99 6.41
N ASN A 192 10.74 -5.00 7.34
CA ASN A 192 11.73 -3.91 7.51
C ASN A 192 11.11 -2.50 7.60
N SER A 193 9.99 -2.39 8.30
CA SER A 193 9.23 -1.13 8.46
C SER A 193 8.61 -0.57 7.18
N ARG A 194 8.37 -1.40 6.17
CA ARG A 194 7.88 -1.00 4.84
C ARG A 194 6.88 -2.02 4.26
N ASP A 195 6.04 -1.58 3.33
CA ASP A 195 5.18 -2.45 2.51
C ASP A 195 5.80 -2.69 1.14
N ALA A 196 5.99 -3.95 0.75
CA ALA A 196 6.42 -4.34 -0.58
C ALA A 196 5.27 -5.02 -1.32
N VAL A 197 5.03 -4.63 -2.58
CA VAL A 197 4.09 -5.35 -3.45
C VAL A 197 4.80 -6.48 -4.18
N VAL A 198 4.29 -7.70 -4.06
CA VAL A 198 4.82 -8.88 -4.72
C VAL A 198 3.88 -9.28 -5.85
N PHE A 199 4.37 -9.25 -7.09
CA PHE A 199 3.66 -9.76 -8.26
C PHE A 199 4.05 -11.21 -8.52
N GLY A 200 3.07 -12.08 -8.74
CA GLY A 200 3.27 -13.50 -8.96
C GLY A 200 2.31 -14.07 -10.00
N ASP A 201 2.73 -15.14 -10.66
CA ASP A 201 1.95 -15.84 -11.70
C ASP A 201 1.80 -17.34 -11.41
N SER A 202 2.28 -17.79 -10.26
CA SER A 202 2.27 -19.20 -9.86
C SER A 202 1.98 -19.36 -8.36
N ARG A 203 1.17 -20.37 -8.03
CA ARG A 203 0.76 -20.69 -6.65
C ARG A 203 1.94 -20.95 -5.73
N PHE A 204 3.05 -21.47 -6.26
CA PHE A 204 4.26 -21.79 -5.48
C PHE A 204 4.98 -20.56 -4.90
N ARG A 205 4.61 -19.33 -5.32
CA ARG A 205 5.23 -18.07 -4.87
C ARG A 205 4.39 -17.28 -3.85
N ILE A 206 3.24 -17.82 -3.43
CA ILE A 206 2.37 -17.24 -2.38
C ILE A 206 2.98 -17.43 -0.97
N ALA A 207 4.13 -18.11 -0.85
CA ALA A 207 4.79 -18.24 0.45
C ALA A 207 5.07 -16.84 1.04
N PRO A 208 4.51 -16.50 2.23
CA PRO A 208 5.01 -15.37 2.97
C PRO A 208 6.49 -15.66 3.23
N THR A 209 7.38 -14.73 2.88
CA THR A 209 8.83 -14.92 3.03
C THR A 209 9.24 -15.11 4.50
N LEU A 210 8.33 -14.97 5.48
CA LEU A 210 8.63 -15.21 6.89
C LEU A 210 7.50 -15.97 7.59
N GLU A 211 7.91 -17.00 8.35
CA GLU A 211 7.12 -17.65 9.39
C GLU A 211 6.45 -16.57 10.27
N GLY A 212 5.11 -16.50 10.22
CA GLY A 212 4.32 -15.63 11.11
C GLY A 212 3.39 -14.64 10.41
N SER A 213 3.62 -14.30 9.13
CA SER A 213 2.71 -13.42 8.38
C SER A 213 1.70 -14.23 7.56
N CYS A 214 0.85 -14.99 8.26
CA CYS A 214 -0.32 -15.62 7.64
C CYS A 214 -1.23 -14.50 7.08
N PHE A 215 -1.34 -14.42 5.75
CA PHE A 215 -2.37 -13.65 5.07
C PHE A 215 -3.74 -14.16 5.57
N ARG A 216 -4.30 -13.48 6.56
CA ARG A 216 -5.65 -13.71 7.06
C ARG A 216 -6.51 -12.53 6.60
N PRO A 217 -7.30 -12.67 5.52
CA PRO A 217 -8.25 -11.64 5.15
C PRO A 217 -9.20 -11.42 6.32
N PHE A 218 -9.27 -10.18 6.81
CA PHE A 218 -10.21 -9.79 7.85
C PHE A 218 -11.62 -9.75 7.24
N PHE A 219 -12.41 -10.79 7.48
CA PHE A 219 -13.86 -10.69 7.34
C PHE A 219 -14.43 -10.16 8.66
N THR A 220 -14.71 -8.86 8.71
CA THR A 220 -15.69 -8.35 9.67
C THR A 220 -17.08 -8.68 9.11
N HIS A 221 -17.75 -9.69 9.67
CA HIS A 221 -19.19 -9.82 9.45
C HIS A 221 -19.85 -8.78 10.36
N SER A 222 -20.63 -7.90 9.72
CA SER A 222 -21.61 -7.01 10.33
C SER A 222 -22.64 -7.75 11.17
#